data_AF-A0A942W4M4-F1
#
_entry.id   AF-A0A942W4M4-F1
#
_cell.length_a   1.000
_cell.length_b   1.000
_cell.length_c   1.000
_cell.angle_alpha   90.00
_cell.angle_beta   90.00
_cell.angle_gamma   90.00
#
_symmetry.space_group_name_H-M   'P 1'
#
loop_
_entity.id
_entity.type
_entity.pdbx_description
1 polymer ?
#
loop_
_entity_poly.entity_id
_entity_poly.type
_entity_poly.pdbx_seq_one_letter_code
_entity_poly.pdbx_strand_id
1 'polypeptide(L)'
;MTGKDLFAALSFVDDALILEAEEAKPARRAFPAQAVRWGAALAACVCLLVGWAFAAERLRYAGSTSNETAGAAEGAVQEAGGMPETAEDSADAGFSGKIIDRYLGENEMATCYAAPQNGTWTIEQPLQDMLDRFAGEDVRFLVAFDLFAEETRIDPADDAYAREAERLAAAGYDLRILPQESAAGETMRVCGLFTAEQLEQFDAADAYGYDFYFPKNADGTPLDWNEPAGEPAG
;
A
#
# COMPACT_ATOMS: atom_id res chain seq x y z
N MET A 1 12.56 3.72 -24.05
CA MET A 1 12.61 2.26 -23.79
C MET A 1 11.37 1.61 -24.37
N THR A 2 11.40 0.32 -24.70
CA THR A 2 10.24 -0.42 -25.23
C THR A 2 9.59 -1.23 -24.11
N GLY A 3 8.32 -1.63 -24.23
CA GLY A 3 7.62 -2.41 -23.19
C GLY A 3 8.37 -3.66 -22.71
N LYS A 4 9.25 -4.24 -23.56
CA LYS A 4 10.18 -5.32 -23.23
C LYS A 4 11.14 -4.98 -22.07
N ASP A 5 11.55 -3.72 -21.94
CA ASP A 5 12.45 -3.26 -20.87
C ASP A 5 11.71 -3.18 -19.51
N LEU A 6 10.40 -2.90 -19.53
CA LEU A 6 9.55 -2.84 -18.33
C LEU A 6 9.21 -4.25 -17.83
N PHE A 7 8.93 -5.19 -18.75
CA PHE A 7 8.77 -6.60 -18.41
C PHE A 7 10.06 -7.21 -17.85
N ALA A 8 11.22 -6.93 -18.45
CA ALA A 8 12.51 -7.45 -17.98
C ALA A 8 12.88 -6.93 -16.58
N ALA A 9 12.48 -5.70 -16.25
CA ALA A 9 12.74 -5.11 -14.94
C ALA A 9 11.82 -5.67 -13.83
N LEU A 10 10.55 -5.96 -14.15
CA LEU A 10 9.61 -6.58 -13.20
C LEU A 10 9.71 -8.11 -13.16
N SER A 11 10.21 -8.77 -14.21
CA SER A 11 10.44 -10.22 -14.24
C SER A 11 11.73 -10.65 -13.52
N PHE A 12 12.51 -9.71 -12.98
CA PHE A 12 13.75 -10.00 -12.25
C PHE A 12 13.55 -10.19 -10.74
N VAL A 13 12.31 -10.43 -10.30
CA VAL A 13 12.07 -11.11 -9.01
C VAL A 13 12.32 -12.60 -9.26
N ASP A 14 13.61 -12.92 -9.32
CA ASP A 14 14.17 -14.25 -9.55
C ASP A 14 13.73 -15.20 -8.43
N ASP A 15 13.38 -16.44 -8.78
CA ASP A 15 13.02 -17.55 -7.86
C ASP A 15 14.09 -17.80 -6.77
N ALA A 16 15.29 -17.22 -6.94
CA ALA A 16 16.36 -17.21 -5.95
C ALA A 16 15.97 -16.49 -4.63
N LEU A 17 15.08 -15.48 -4.66
CA LEU A 17 14.58 -14.82 -3.44
C LEU A 17 13.46 -15.61 -2.74
N ILE A 18 12.79 -16.52 -3.45
CA ILE A 18 11.79 -17.42 -2.86
C ILE A 18 12.50 -18.47 -1.99
N LEU A 19 13.64 -18.99 -2.45
CA LEU A 19 14.47 -19.95 -1.70
C LEU A 19 15.21 -19.33 -0.50
N GLU A 20 15.61 -18.06 -0.57
CA GLU A 20 16.27 -17.38 0.56
C GLU A 20 15.28 -16.87 1.63
N ALA A 21 14.02 -16.61 1.24
CA ALA A 21 12.92 -16.33 2.18
C ALA A 21 12.43 -17.58 2.93
N GLU A 22 12.61 -18.78 2.37
CA GLU A 22 12.29 -20.04 3.07
C GLU A 22 13.33 -20.45 4.14
N GLU A 23 14.58 -19.97 4.06
CA GLU A 23 15.64 -20.33 5.02
C GLU A 23 15.81 -19.30 6.16
N ALA A 24 15.40 -18.06 5.96
CA ALA A 24 15.41 -17.04 7.01
C ALA A 24 14.10 -17.04 7.79
N LYS A 25 13.84 -18.07 8.60
CA LYS A 25 12.70 -18.07 9.54
C LYS A 25 12.82 -16.84 10.48
N PRO A 26 12.02 -15.76 10.34
CA PRO A 26 12.05 -14.73 11.34
C PRO A 26 11.36 -15.32 12.57
N ALA A 27 12.08 -15.35 13.69
CA ALA A 27 11.48 -15.63 14.98
C ALA A 27 10.41 -14.56 15.26
N ARG A 28 9.15 -14.90 14.96
CA ARG A 28 7.98 -14.09 15.31
C ARG A 28 7.96 -13.93 16.83
N ARG A 29 8.47 -12.80 17.33
CA ARG A 29 8.17 -12.34 18.68
C ARG A 29 6.71 -11.92 18.69
N ALA A 30 5.84 -12.82 19.12
CA ALA A 30 4.47 -12.51 19.45
C ALA A 30 4.47 -11.49 20.60
N PHE A 31 4.10 -10.25 20.31
CA PHE A 31 3.69 -9.33 21.36
C PHE A 31 2.30 -9.76 21.85
N PRO A 32 2.08 -9.98 23.16
CA PRO A 32 0.76 -10.34 23.65
C PRO A 32 -0.21 -9.17 23.43
N ALA A 33 -1.35 -9.46 22.80
CA ALA A 33 -2.46 -8.56 22.49
C ALA A 33 -3.18 -7.95 23.72
N GLN A 34 -2.52 -7.90 24.88
CA GLN A 34 -2.98 -7.26 26.11
C GLN A 34 -2.15 -6.04 26.52
N ALA A 35 -1.05 -5.75 25.81
CA ALA A 35 -0.18 -4.60 26.10
C ALA A 35 -0.54 -3.30 25.32
N VAL A 36 -1.55 -3.32 24.44
CA VAL A 36 -1.95 -2.13 23.64
C VAL A 36 -3.07 -1.31 24.30
N ARG A 37 -3.70 -1.80 25.39
CA ARG A 37 -4.78 -1.05 26.07
C ARG A 37 -4.34 0.09 26.99
N TRP A 38 -3.04 0.36 27.15
CA TRP A 38 -2.55 1.45 27.99
C TRP A 38 -1.52 2.40 27.31
N GLY A 39 -1.28 2.26 26.01
CA GLY A 39 -0.34 3.12 25.26
C GLY A 39 -0.93 4.42 24.69
N ALA A 40 -2.23 4.45 24.38
CA ALA A 40 -2.89 5.63 23.81
C ALA A 40 -3.32 6.67 24.87
N ALA A 41 -3.49 6.24 26.13
CA ALA A 41 -3.85 7.15 27.22
C ALA A 41 -2.65 7.94 27.77
N LEU A 42 -1.43 7.41 27.68
CA LEU A 42 -0.23 8.12 28.12
C LEU A 42 0.29 9.13 27.09
N ALA A 43 0.12 8.91 25.77
CA ALA A 43 0.56 9.89 24.77
C ALA A 43 -0.31 11.17 24.77
N ALA A 44 -1.63 11.05 24.92
CA ALA A 44 -2.51 12.22 25.07
C ALA A 44 -2.28 12.97 26.39
N CYS A 45 -1.96 12.26 27.48
CA CYS A 45 -1.54 12.89 28.71
C CYS A 45 -0.14 13.51 28.61
N VAL A 46 0.81 12.93 27.87
CA VAL A 46 2.14 13.53 27.65
C VAL A 46 2.04 14.78 26.77
N CYS A 47 1.19 14.83 25.75
CA CYS A 47 0.98 16.07 24.97
C CYS A 47 0.28 17.18 25.78
N LEU A 48 -0.69 16.83 26.64
CA LEU A 48 -1.30 17.79 27.57
C LEU A 48 -0.36 18.21 28.69
N LEU A 49 0.49 17.30 29.21
CA LEU A 49 1.50 17.61 30.23
C LEU A 49 2.70 18.37 29.66
N VAL A 50 3.14 18.14 28.42
CA VAL A 50 4.19 18.92 27.74
C VAL A 50 3.65 20.31 27.38
N GLY A 51 2.39 20.41 26.94
CA GLY A 51 1.70 21.68 26.70
C GLY A 51 1.44 22.50 27.96
N TRP A 52 1.07 21.85 29.07
CA TRP A 52 0.99 22.51 30.38
C TRP A 52 2.38 22.78 31.00
N ALA A 53 3.38 21.94 30.78
CA ALA A 53 4.73 22.16 31.26
C ALA A 53 5.36 23.37 30.57
N PHE A 54 5.20 23.56 29.27
CA PHE A 54 5.71 24.75 28.57
C PHE A 54 5.03 26.06 29.03
N ALA A 55 3.75 25.98 29.44
CA ALA A 55 3.00 27.10 30.00
C ALA A 55 3.28 27.34 31.50
N ALA A 56 3.61 26.30 32.27
CA ALA A 56 3.96 26.38 33.68
C ALA A 56 5.45 26.69 33.92
N GLU A 57 6.35 26.39 32.98
CA GLU A 57 7.79 26.77 33.02
C GLU A 57 7.96 28.29 32.95
N ARG A 58 7.02 28.99 32.29
CA ARG A 58 6.91 30.47 32.30
C ARG A 58 6.41 31.05 33.63
N LEU A 59 5.90 30.22 34.54
CA LEU A 59 5.35 30.63 35.85
C LEU A 59 6.08 30.01 37.05
N ARG A 60 7.06 29.11 36.85
CA ARG A 60 7.78 28.40 37.91
C ARG A 60 9.31 28.51 37.84
N TYR A 61 9.82 29.58 37.21
CA TYR A 61 11.06 30.24 37.67
C TYR A 61 10.93 30.78 39.12
N ALA A 62 9.75 30.65 39.72
CA ALA A 62 9.51 30.71 41.15
C ALA A 62 9.19 29.29 41.69
N GLY A 63 10.16 28.65 42.34
CA GLY A 63 9.87 27.60 43.33
C GLY A 63 10.36 26.18 43.03
N SER A 64 11.62 25.92 43.37
CA SER A 64 12.06 24.82 44.25
C SER A 64 11.90 23.33 43.84
N THR A 65 13.06 22.72 43.59
CA THR A 65 13.62 21.48 44.21
C THR A 65 12.94 20.10 44.08
N SER A 66 13.70 19.20 43.42
CA SER A 66 14.28 17.93 43.93
C SER A 66 13.52 16.57 43.85
N ASN A 67 14.32 15.57 43.40
CA ASN A 67 14.45 14.16 43.86
C ASN A 67 13.42 13.12 43.29
N GLU A 68 13.86 12.17 42.42
CA GLU A 68 14.28 10.75 42.66
C GLU A 68 13.07 9.78 42.85
N THR A 69 13.03 8.47 42.58
CA THR A 69 13.89 7.44 41.97
C THR A 69 13.08 6.10 41.88
N ALA A 70 13.33 5.31 40.83
CA ALA A 70 13.33 3.84 40.64
C ALA A 70 12.21 2.84 41.06
N GLY A 71 12.19 1.72 40.30
CA GLY A 71 11.90 0.33 40.72
C GLY A 71 10.92 -0.39 39.78
N ALA A 72 11.31 -1.27 38.84
CA ALA A 72 11.75 -2.69 38.98
C ALA A 72 10.69 -3.55 39.73
N ALA A 73 10.34 -4.81 39.40
CA ALA A 73 10.94 -5.92 38.66
C ALA A 73 9.80 -6.99 38.44
N GLU A 74 9.76 -7.75 37.33
CA GLU A 74 10.13 -9.18 37.18
C GLU A 74 9.10 -10.29 37.53
N GLY A 75 9.04 -11.28 36.62
CA GLY A 75 8.71 -12.71 36.86
C GLY A 75 7.25 -13.13 36.61
N ALA A 76 6.91 -14.32 36.06
CA ALA A 76 7.65 -15.46 35.53
C ALA A 76 6.65 -16.45 34.84
N VAL A 77 7.15 -17.21 33.85
CA VAL A 77 6.79 -18.57 33.31
C VAL A 77 5.39 -19.20 33.53
N GLN A 78 4.81 -19.85 32.50
CA GLN A 78 4.91 -21.31 32.24
C GLN A 78 4.13 -21.81 31.00
N GLU A 79 4.61 -22.92 30.43
CA GLU A 79 4.22 -23.63 29.18
C GLU A 79 2.89 -24.43 29.21
N ALA A 80 2.36 -24.70 28.00
CA ALA A 80 1.94 -26.00 27.43
C ALA A 80 1.01 -25.68 26.23
N GLY A 81 1.01 -26.29 25.05
CA GLY A 81 1.54 -27.53 24.48
C GLY A 81 0.56 -27.93 23.37
N GLY A 82 1.04 -28.46 22.23
CA GLY A 82 0.20 -29.13 21.22
C GLY A 82 0.23 -28.54 19.81
N MET A 83 0.63 -29.37 18.86
CA MET A 83 0.76 -29.17 17.41
C MET A 83 0.20 -30.45 16.73
N PRO A 84 0.27 -30.63 15.40
CA PRO A 84 -0.20 -29.88 14.21
C PRO A 84 -1.48 -30.57 13.64
N GLU A 85 -2.11 -30.22 12.52
CA GLU A 85 -1.83 -30.41 11.07
C GLU A 85 -3.12 -29.93 10.35
N THR A 86 -3.15 -29.44 9.12
CA THR A 86 -2.87 -30.15 7.86
C THR A 86 -2.77 -29.15 6.70
N ALA A 87 -1.86 -29.46 5.77
CA ALA A 87 -1.60 -28.75 4.53
C ALA A 87 -2.43 -29.32 3.36
N GLU A 88 -2.99 -28.45 2.54
CA GLU A 88 -3.46 -28.65 1.15
C GLU A 88 -3.50 -27.23 0.55
N ASP A 89 -3.13 -26.87 -0.67
CA ASP A 89 -2.56 -27.50 -1.86
C ASP A 89 -2.09 -26.33 -2.75
N SER A 90 -1.03 -26.53 -3.51
CA SER A 90 -0.31 -25.47 -4.25
C SER A 90 -0.79 -25.41 -5.70
N ALA A 91 -1.61 -24.41 -6.05
CA ALA A 91 -1.77 -23.93 -7.43
C ALA A 91 -2.37 -22.52 -7.43
N ASP A 92 -1.74 -21.62 -8.19
CA ASP A 92 -2.13 -20.22 -8.46
C ASP A 92 -1.87 -19.22 -7.32
N ALA A 93 -0.73 -18.50 -7.39
CA ALA A 93 -0.43 -17.40 -6.47
C ALA A 93 -1.21 -16.11 -6.81
N GLY A 94 -2.47 -16.27 -7.23
CA GLY A 94 -3.43 -15.18 -7.41
C GLY A 94 -4.13 -14.89 -6.09
N PHE A 95 -4.42 -13.61 -5.82
CA PHE A 95 -5.30 -13.26 -4.71
C PHE A 95 -6.68 -13.89 -4.94
N SER A 96 -7.06 -14.85 -4.09
CA SER A 96 -8.33 -15.59 -4.22
C SER A 96 -9.53 -14.88 -3.58
N GLY A 97 -9.33 -13.68 -3.03
CA GLY A 97 -10.40 -12.89 -2.42
C GLY A 97 -11.19 -12.09 -3.45
N LYS A 98 -12.15 -11.31 -2.97
CA LYS A 98 -13.00 -10.48 -3.84
C LYS A 98 -12.21 -9.27 -4.36
N ILE A 99 -12.13 -9.15 -5.68
CA ILE A 99 -11.55 -8.00 -6.38
C ILE A 99 -12.68 -7.08 -6.85
N ILE A 100 -12.55 -5.79 -6.55
CA ILE A 100 -13.38 -4.72 -7.10
C ILE A 100 -12.58 -4.08 -8.24
N ASP A 101 -13.06 -4.27 -9.46
CA ASP A 101 -12.35 -3.87 -10.69
C ASP A 101 -13.01 -2.71 -11.44
N ARG A 102 -14.20 -2.29 -10.99
CA ARG A 102 -15.03 -1.30 -11.67
C ARG A 102 -15.92 -0.54 -10.71
N TYR A 103 -16.44 0.57 -11.22
CA TYR A 103 -17.53 1.28 -10.57
C TYR A 103 -18.87 0.52 -10.69
N LEU A 104 -19.60 0.41 -9.58
CA LEU A 104 -20.89 -0.28 -9.50
C LEU A 104 -22.07 0.69 -9.26
N GLY A 105 -21.92 1.97 -9.59
CA GLY A 105 -22.99 2.96 -9.52
C GLY A 105 -23.86 3.00 -10.78
N GLU A 106 -25.01 3.65 -10.67
CA GLU A 106 -26.05 3.66 -11.71
C GLU A 106 -25.74 4.57 -12.91
N ASN A 107 -24.83 5.54 -12.74
CA ASN A 107 -24.48 6.51 -13.77
C ASN A 107 -22.97 6.57 -13.98
N GLU A 108 -22.54 6.74 -15.23
CA GLU A 108 -21.15 7.02 -15.54
C GLU A 108 -20.77 8.41 -14.99
N MET A 109 -19.72 8.45 -14.18
CA MET A 109 -19.23 9.68 -13.56
C MET A 109 -18.15 10.29 -14.45
N ALA A 110 -18.26 11.58 -14.77
CA ALA A 110 -17.16 12.31 -15.37
C ALA A 110 -16.07 12.55 -14.31
N THR A 111 -14.85 12.08 -14.56
CA THR A 111 -13.71 12.36 -13.70
C THR A 111 -12.96 13.57 -14.23
N CYS A 112 -12.69 14.53 -13.35
CA CYS A 112 -11.85 15.68 -13.63
C CYS A 112 -11.00 15.89 -12.38
N TYR A 113 -9.70 15.71 -12.54
CA TYR A 113 -8.73 15.92 -11.49
C TYR A 113 -7.76 17.05 -11.89
N ALA A 114 -7.23 17.73 -10.88
CA ALA A 114 -6.05 18.57 -11.06
C ALA A 114 -4.82 17.67 -10.92
N ALA A 115 -3.78 17.90 -11.74
CA ALA A 115 -2.53 17.17 -11.63
C ALA A 115 -2.00 17.21 -10.19
N PRO A 116 -1.74 16.06 -9.55
CA PRO A 116 -1.24 16.03 -8.18
C PRO A 116 0.14 16.68 -8.04
N GLN A 117 0.38 17.32 -6.90
CA GLN A 117 1.70 17.83 -6.55
C GLN A 117 2.64 16.69 -6.14
N ASN A 118 3.94 16.92 -6.21
CA ASN A 118 4.92 15.93 -5.75
C ASN A 118 4.71 15.59 -4.27
N GLY A 119 4.85 14.31 -3.92
CA GLY A 119 4.59 13.78 -2.58
C GLY A 119 3.10 13.67 -2.23
N THR A 120 2.19 13.85 -3.20
CA THR A 120 0.74 13.78 -2.97
C THR A 120 0.07 12.80 -3.92
N TRP A 121 -1.13 12.35 -3.57
CA TRP A 121 -1.94 11.52 -4.44
C TRP A 121 -3.41 11.94 -4.41
N THR A 122 -4.10 11.64 -5.51
CA THR A 122 -5.55 11.77 -5.66
C THR A 122 -6.16 10.42 -5.99
N ILE A 123 -7.43 10.27 -5.67
CA ILE A 123 -8.24 9.10 -5.99
C ILE A 123 -9.44 9.59 -6.78
N GLU A 124 -9.63 9.07 -7.99
CA GLU A 124 -10.79 9.44 -8.80
C GLU A 124 -12.10 9.03 -8.12
N GLN A 125 -13.14 9.84 -8.29
CA GLN A 125 -14.42 9.66 -7.60
C GLN A 125 -15.04 8.25 -7.73
N PRO A 126 -15.02 7.57 -8.89
CA PRO A 126 -15.56 6.21 -9.00
C PRO A 126 -14.83 5.22 -8.09
N LEU A 127 -13.52 5.36 -7.94
CA LEU A 127 -12.72 4.54 -7.02
C LEU A 127 -13.02 4.92 -5.56
N GLN A 128 -13.09 6.22 -5.25
CA GLN A 128 -13.45 6.70 -3.91
C GLN A 128 -14.81 6.16 -3.46
N ASP A 129 -15.84 6.23 -4.31
CA ASP A 129 -17.17 5.71 -4.01
C ASP A 129 -17.15 4.21 -3.67
N MET A 130 -16.30 3.42 -4.37
CA MET A 130 -16.17 1.98 -4.10
C MET A 130 -15.37 1.71 -2.82
N LEU A 131 -14.34 2.51 -2.53
CA LEU A 131 -13.63 2.46 -1.25
C LEU A 131 -14.58 2.71 -0.08
N ASP A 132 -15.42 3.75 -0.17
CA ASP A 132 -16.41 4.08 0.85
C ASP A 132 -17.47 2.99 0.98
N ARG A 133 -17.94 2.43 -0.15
CA ARG A 133 -18.97 1.39 -0.19
C ARG A 133 -18.51 0.09 0.47
N PHE A 134 -17.26 -0.30 0.28
CA PHE A 134 -16.70 -1.54 0.80
C PHE A 134 -15.82 -1.30 2.05
N ALA A 135 -15.95 -0.15 2.71
CA ALA A 135 -15.17 0.19 3.89
C ALA A 135 -15.35 -0.86 5.00
N GLY A 136 -14.22 -1.43 5.45
CA GLY A 136 -14.19 -2.49 6.47
C GLY A 136 -14.48 -3.90 5.96
N GLU A 137 -14.73 -4.09 4.66
CA GLU A 137 -14.77 -5.41 4.03
C GLU A 137 -13.36 -5.87 3.62
N ASP A 138 -13.14 -7.19 3.64
CA ASP A 138 -11.91 -7.81 3.14
C ASP A 138 -11.98 -7.97 1.61
N VAL A 139 -11.68 -6.87 0.91
CA VAL A 139 -11.66 -6.79 -0.55
C VAL A 139 -10.38 -6.11 -1.04
N ARG A 140 -10.01 -6.36 -2.30
CA ARG A 140 -8.96 -5.64 -3.00
C ARG A 140 -9.54 -4.84 -4.15
N PHE A 141 -8.90 -3.74 -4.49
CA PHE A 141 -9.26 -2.88 -5.61
C PHE A 141 -8.19 -3.02 -6.68
N LEU A 142 -8.60 -3.34 -7.91
CA LEU A 142 -7.72 -3.28 -9.07
C LEU A 142 -7.58 -1.83 -9.49
N VAL A 143 -6.38 -1.28 -9.34
CA VAL A 143 -6.12 0.15 -9.52
C VAL A 143 -4.95 0.36 -10.45
N ALA A 144 -5.06 1.31 -11.36
CA ALA A 144 -3.95 1.88 -12.10
C ALA A 144 -3.67 3.30 -11.58
N PHE A 145 -2.47 3.80 -11.89
CA PHE A 145 -2.11 5.17 -11.53
C PHE A 145 -1.41 5.90 -12.66
N ASP A 146 -1.70 7.19 -12.80
CA ASP A 146 -0.86 8.11 -13.58
C ASP A 146 0.17 8.76 -12.65
N LEU A 147 1.40 8.93 -13.17
CA LEU A 147 2.52 9.52 -12.43
C LEU A 147 2.77 10.94 -12.95
N PHE A 148 3.06 11.87 -12.04
CA PHE A 148 3.32 13.27 -12.35
C PHE A 148 4.62 13.71 -11.71
N ALA A 149 5.38 14.57 -12.40
CA ALA A 149 6.47 15.33 -11.79
C ALA A 149 6.30 16.79 -12.17
N GLU A 150 6.33 17.69 -11.16
CA GLU A 150 6.12 19.13 -11.38
C GLU A 150 4.83 19.39 -12.18
N GLU A 151 3.75 18.70 -11.80
CA GLU A 151 2.41 18.78 -12.42
C GLU A 151 2.34 18.31 -13.90
N THR A 152 3.44 17.77 -14.44
CA THR A 152 3.50 17.19 -15.78
C THR A 152 3.35 15.68 -15.70
N ARG A 153 2.39 15.13 -16.44
CA ARG A 153 2.21 13.68 -16.55
C ARG A 153 3.43 13.03 -17.19
N ILE A 154 3.96 12.01 -16.53
CA ILE A 154 5.04 11.16 -17.02
C ILE A 154 4.44 10.09 -17.93
N ASP A 155 5.05 9.90 -19.10
CA ASP A 155 4.66 8.83 -20.02
C ASP A 155 4.97 7.45 -19.38
N PRO A 156 4.04 6.48 -19.38
CA PRO A 156 4.31 5.13 -18.88
C PRO A 156 5.52 4.42 -19.52
N ALA A 157 5.97 4.85 -20.71
CA ALA A 157 7.18 4.34 -21.37
C ALA A 157 8.49 4.99 -20.89
N ASP A 158 8.42 6.00 -20.03
CA ASP A 158 9.59 6.67 -19.43
C ASP A 158 10.22 5.79 -18.34
N ASP A 159 11.55 5.74 -18.29
CA ASP A 159 12.30 4.99 -17.29
C ASP A 159 11.95 5.42 -15.85
N ALA A 160 11.57 6.68 -15.63
CA ALA A 160 11.12 7.16 -14.32
C ALA A 160 9.87 6.42 -13.83
N TYR A 161 8.94 6.11 -14.74
CA TYR A 161 7.73 5.37 -14.41
C TYR A 161 8.06 3.92 -14.01
N ALA A 162 8.96 3.27 -14.75
CA ALA A 162 9.43 1.91 -14.44
C ALA A 162 10.13 1.83 -13.07
N ARG A 163 11.04 2.76 -12.78
CA ARG A 163 11.75 2.82 -11.49
C ARG A 163 10.80 3.04 -10.32
N GLU A 164 9.76 3.85 -10.51
CA GLU A 164 8.77 4.07 -9.45
C GLU A 164 7.90 2.84 -9.22
N ALA A 165 7.49 2.14 -10.29
CA ALA A 165 6.80 0.86 -10.15
C ALA A 165 7.66 -0.19 -9.42
N GLU A 166 8.97 -0.27 -9.71
CA GLU A 166 9.91 -1.13 -8.99
C GLU A 166 10.02 -0.76 -7.50
N ARG A 167 10.09 0.54 -7.18
CA ARG A 167 10.13 1.02 -5.80
C ARG A 167 8.86 0.61 -5.04
N LEU A 168 7.70 0.78 -5.64
CA LEU A 168 6.42 0.39 -5.05
C LEU A 168 6.35 -1.14 -4.85
N ALA A 169 6.78 -1.94 -5.83
CA ALA A 169 6.86 -3.38 -5.68
C ALA A 169 7.80 -3.76 -4.51
N ALA A 170 8.98 -3.12 -4.40
CA ALA A 170 9.92 -3.33 -3.30
C ALA A 170 9.38 -2.88 -1.93
N ALA A 171 8.44 -1.92 -1.91
CA ALA A 171 7.71 -1.51 -0.70
C ALA A 171 6.58 -2.50 -0.30
N GLY A 172 6.33 -3.53 -1.11
CA GLY A 172 5.36 -4.59 -0.84
C GLY A 172 3.98 -4.38 -1.44
N TYR A 173 3.82 -3.47 -2.40
CA TYR A 173 2.59 -3.37 -3.19
C TYR A 173 2.53 -4.52 -4.21
N ASP A 174 1.35 -5.14 -4.34
CA ASP A 174 1.10 -6.20 -5.33
C ASP A 174 0.81 -5.54 -6.69
N LEU A 175 1.86 -5.42 -7.52
CA LEU A 175 1.80 -4.77 -8.82
C LEU A 175 2.01 -5.78 -9.94
N ARG A 176 1.32 -5.58 -11.06
CA ARG A 176 1.45 -6.34 -12.31
C ARG A 176 1.35 -5.42 -13.51
N ILE A 177 1.95 -5.86 -14.61
CA ILE A 177 1.69 -5.29 -15.93
C ILE A 177 0.55 -6.10 -16.57
N LEU A 178 -0.54 -5.43 -16.93
CA LEU A 178 -1.68 -6.03 -17.60
C LEU A 178 -1.82 -5.46 -19.02
N PRO A 179 -2.26 -6.27 -20.00
CA PRO A 179 -2.64 -5.74 -21.30
C PRO A 179 -3.88 -4.84 -21.14
N GLN A 180 -3.91 -3.76 -21.90
CA GLN A 180 -5.03 -2.82 -21.96
C GLN A 180 -5.31 -2.48 -23.42
N GLU A 181 -6.52 -2.83 -23.87
CA GLU A 181 -6.98 -2.42 -25.19
C GLU A 181 -7.27 -0.92 -25.20
N SER A 182 -6.61 -0.18 -26.08
CA SER A 182 -6.88 1.24 -26.31
C SER A 182 -7.37 1.48 -27.74
N ALA A 183 -7.93 2.66 -28.01
CA ALA A 183 -8.30 3.05 -29.37
C ALA A 183 -7.09 3.07 -30.35
N ALA A 184 -5.87 3.16 -29.84
CA ALA A 184 -4.62 3.14 -30.62
C ALA A 184 -4.02 1.72 -30.77
N GLY A 185 -4.67 0.70 -30.20
CA GLY A 185 -4.16 -0.67 -30.11
C GLY A 185 -3.90 -1.10 -28.67
N GLU A 186 -3.47 -2.34 -28.49
CA GLU A 186 -3.09 -2.88 -27.19
C GLU A 186 -1.87 -2.14 -26.63
N THR A 187 -1.96 -1.77 -25.35
CA THR A 187 -0.90 -1.13 -24.58
C THR A 187 -0.69 -1.91 -23.29
N MET A 188 0.44 -1.71 -22.64
CA MET A 188 0.72 -2.35 -21.36
C MET A 188 0.53 -1.35 -20.23
N ARG A 189 -0.19 -1.75 -19.18
CA ARG A 189 -0.53 -0.89 -18.04
C ARG A 189 -0.02 -1.48 -16.74
N VAL A 190 0.66 -0.66 -15.93
CA VAL A 190 0.95 -1.04 -14.54
C VAL A 190 -0.32 -0.87 -13.71
N CYS A 191 -0.71 -1.95 -13.06
CA CYS A 191 -1.87 -2.05 -12.18
C CYS A 191 -1.45 -2.70 -10.86
N GLY A 192 -2.25 -2.53 -9.82
CA GLY A 192 -2.04 -3.23 -8.56
C GLY A 192 -3.33 -3.57 -7.82
N LEU A 193 -3.21 -4.51 -6.87
CA LEU A 193 -4.28 -4.87 -5.94
C LEU A 193 -4.09 -4.20 -4.58
N PHE A 194 -4.86 -3.14 -4.36
CA PHE A 194 -4.76 -2.33 -3.16
C PHE A 194 -5.88 -2.66 -2.18
N THR A 195 -5.58 -2.62 -0.88
CA THR A 195 -6.60 -2.44 0.16
C THR A 195 -6.98 -0.97 0.27
N ALA A 196 -8.11 -0.67 0.91
CA ALA A 196 -8.47 0.71 1.22
C ALA A 196 -7.41 1.40 2.11
N GLU A 197 -6.87 0.69 3.10
CA GLU A 197 -5.82 1.21 3.99
C GLU A 197 -4.54 1.57 3.21
N GLN A 198 -4.15 0.74 2.23
CA GLN A 198 -2.99 1.02 1.38
C GLN A 198 -3.15 2.28 0.52
N LEU A 199 -4.36 2.60 0.06
CA LEU A 199 -4.64 3.83 -0.69
C LEU A 199 -4.77 5.05 0.23
N GLU A 200 -5.26 4.88 1.46
CA GLU A 200 -5.35 5.94 2.47
C GLU A 200 -3.97 6.31 3.04
N GLN A 201 -3.08 5.34 3.19
CA GLN A 201 -1.73 5.50 3.75
C GLN A 201 -0.65 5.33 2.68
N PHE A 202 -0.96 5.70 1.44
CA PHE A 202 -0.07 5.46 0.31
C PHE A 202 1.30 6.12 0.53
N ASP A 203 2.36 5.33 0.37
CA ASP A 203 3.75 5.76 0.52
C ASP A 203 4.24 6.48 -0.75
N ALA A 204 3.72 7.70 -0.98
CA ALA A 204 4.08 8.52 -2.12
C ALA A 204 5.53 8.98 -2.04
N ALA A 205 6.31 8.75 -3.11
CA ALA A 205 7.64 9.33 -3.22
C ALA A 205 7.57 10.87 -3.33
N ASP A 206 8.46 11.58 -2.63
CA ASP A 206 8.56 13.05 -2.65
C ASP A 206 8.81 13.65 -4.04
N ALA A 207 9.24 12.84 -5.01
CA ALA A 207 9.53 13.26 -6.37
C ALA A 207 8.30 13.28 -7.29
N TYR A 208 7.20 12.61 -6.90
CA TYR A 208 6.08 12.35 -7.80
C TYR A 208 4.72 12.62 -7.19
N GLY A 209 3.77 13.00 -8.04
CA GLY A 209 2.33 13.00 -7.75
C GLY A 209 1.66 11.77 -8.39
N TYR A 210 0.59 11.27 -7.79
CA TYR A 210 -0.11 10.05 -8.23
C TYR A 210 -1.60 10.30 -8.38
N ASP A 211 -2.21 9.88 -9.48
CA ASP A 211 -3.67 9.85 -9.61
C ASP A 211 -4.15 8.41 -9.80
N PHE A 212 -4.98 7.92 -8.88
CA PHE A 212 -5.45 6.54 -8.81
C PHE A 212 -6.85 6.38 -9.39
N TYR A 213 -7.04 5.35 -10.22
CA TYR A 213 -8.31 5.11 -10.88
C TYR A 213 -8.53 3.63 -11.26
N PHE A 214 -9.76 3.28 -11.60
CA PHE A 214 -10.10 1.96 -12.15
C PHE A 214 -9.64 1.86 -13.61
N PRO A 215 -8.70 0.96 -13.96
CA PRO A 215 -8.30 0.78 -15.35
C PRO A 215 -9.44 0.18 -16.17
N LYS A 216 -9.58 0.62 -17.42
CA LYS A 216 -10.59 0.13 -18.36
C LYS A 216 -10.03 0.02 -19.78
N ASN A 217 -10.52 -0.98 -20.50
CA ASN A 217 -10.34 -1.12 -21.94
C ASN A 217 -11.12 -0.01 -22.68
N ALA A 218 -10.84 0.13 -23.98
CA ALA A 218 -11.48 1.11 -24.85
C ALA A 218 -13.00 0.97 -24.91
N ASP A 219 -13.53 -0.24 -24.69
CA ASP A 219 -14.97 -0.53 -24.65
C ASP A 219 -15.61 -0.29 -23.27
N GLY A 220 -14.83 0.12 -22.27
CA GLY A 220 -15.25 0.39 -20.91
C GLY A 220 -15.30 -0.83 -19.99
N THR A 221 -14.95 -2.03 -20.48
CA THR A 221 -14.75 -3.21 -19.62
C THR A 221 -13.51 -3.02 -18.74
N PRO A 222 -13.50 -3.51 -17.49
CA PRO A 222 -12.29 -3.45 -16.68
C PRO A 222 -11.26 -4.47 -17.16
N LEU A 223 -10.02 -4.25 -16.77
CA LEU A 223 -8.93 -5.21 -16.99
C LEU A 223 -9.12 -6.42 -16.06
N ASP A 224 -8.64 -7.59 -16.49
CA ASP A 224 -8.66 -8.80 -15.67
C ASP A 224 -7.30 -9.02 -15.01
N TRP A 225 -7.29 -9.05 -13.67
CA TRP A 225 -6.09 -9.29 -12.87
C TRP A 225 -5.45 -10.66 -13.11
N ASN A 226 -6.26 -11.63 -13.52
CA ASN A 226 -5.82 -12.99 -13.80
C ASN A 226 -5.45 -13.19 -15.27
N GLU A 227 -5.57 -12.16 -16.11
CA GLU A 227 -5.09 -12.22 -17.47
C GLU A 227 -3.57 -12.36 -17.46
N PRO A 228 -3.01 -13.35 -18.18
CA PRO A 228 -1.57 -13.48 -18.26
C PRO A 228 -0.98 -12.21 -18.88
N ALA A 229 0.12 -11.72 -18.30
CA ALA A 229 0.89 -10.63 -18.89
C ALA A 229 1.18 -10.96 -20.36
N GLY A 230 0.65 -10.17 -21.28
CA GLY A 230 0.76 -10.45 -22.71
C GLY A 230 2.22 -10.57 -23.15
N GLU A 231 2.55 -11.64 -23.87
CA GLU A 231 3.87 -11.75 -24.50
C GLU A 231 4.01 -10.59 -25.50
N PRO A 232 5.09 -9.79 -25.45
CA PRO A 232 5.22 -8.67 -26.36
C PRO A 232 5.37 -9.21 -27.79
N ALA A 233 4.45 -8.83 -28.68
CA ALA A 233 4.50 -9.21 -30.09
C ALA A 233 5.91 -8.97 -30.67
N GLY A 234 6.42 -9.99 -31.34
CA GLY A 234 7.78 -10.07 -31.90
C GLY A 234 8.11 -8.96 -32.87
#